data_AF-A0A3A5W6H4-F1
#
_entry.id   AF-A0A3A5W6H4-F1
#
_cell.length_a   1.000
_cell.length_b   1.000
_cell.length_c   1.000
_cell.angle_alpha   90.00
_cell.angle_beta   90.00
_cell.angle_gamma   90.00
#
_symmetry.space_group_name_H-M   'P 1'
#
loop_
_entity.id
_entity.type
_entity.pdbx_description
1 polymer ?
#
loop_
_entity_poly.entity_id
_entity_poly.type
_entity_poly.pdbx_seq_one_letter_code
_entity_poly.pdbx_strand_id
1 'polypeptide(L)'
;MGMVAMTYKVNPDAEMDDVDTSMIASTVEGLGDDTYNVQLVEIKPLAFGLKFVQVHVLMNDGEGLADAFEEKMASISGVGEIEVISMGLL
;
A
#
# COMPACT_ATOMS: atom_id res chain seq x y z
N MET A 1 -2.73 15.97 -17.80
CA MET A 1 -2.87 15.06 -16.64
C MET A 1 -1.47 14.58 -16.31
N GLY A 2 -0.97 14.98 -15.14
CA GLY A 2 0.34 14.52 -14.66
C GLY A 2 0.24 13.10 -14.10
N MET A 3 1.38 12.46 -13.89
CA MET A 3 1.45 11.21 -13.14
C MET A 3 1.89 11.55 -11.72
N VAL A 4 1.33 10.86 -10.73
CA VAL A 4 1.74 10.94 -9.33
C VAL A 4 2.39 9.62 -8.96
N ALA A 5 3.58 9.70 -8.36
CA ALA A 5 4.18 8.58 -7.66
C ALA A 5 3.86 8.70 -6.16
N MET A 6 3.31 7.63 -5.59
CA MET A 6 3.03 7.54 -4.16
C MET A 6 3.76 6.36 -3.54
N THR A 7 4.25 6.57 -2.33
CA THR A 7 4.80 5.51 -1.49
C THR A 7 3.95 5.37 -0.24
N TYR A 8 3.38 4.18 -0.03
CA TYR A 8 2.58 3.84 1.14
C TYR A 8 3.33 2.91 2.09
N LYS A 9 3.02 3.03 3.37
CA LYS A 9 3.35 2.07 4.41
C LYS A 9 2.04 1.49 4.92
N VAL A 10 1.87 0.18 4.74
CA VAL A 10 0.70 -0.59 5.17
C VAL A 10 1.10 -1.40 6.40
N ASN A 11 0.57 -1.01 7.55
CA ASN A 11 0.78 -1.68 8.82
C ASN A 11 -0.25 -2.80 9.00
N PRO A 12 0.16 -3.99 9.46
CA PRO A 12 -0.78 -5.02 9.87
C PRO A 12 -1.62 -4.56 11.05
N ASP A 13 -2.83 -5.11 11.18
CA ASP A 13 -3.72 -4.88 12.30
C ASP A 13 -3.05 -5.35 13.61
N ALA A 14 -2.90 -4.42 14.55
CA ALA A 14 -2.21 -4.66 15.81
C ALA A 14 -3.05 -5.46 16.82
N GLU A 15 -4.37 -5.54 16.63
CA GLU A 15 -5.30 -6.31 17.45
C GLU A 15 -5.44 -7.76 16.96
N MET A 16 -4.92 -8.07 15.76
CA MET A 16 -4.95 -9.40 15.17
C MET A 16 -3.62 -10.12 15.38
N ASP A 17 -3.66 -11.30 15.98
CA ASP A 17 -2.49 -12.18 16.11
C ASP A 17 -2.12 -12.82 14.76
N ASP A 18 -0.82 -13.06 14.56
CA ASP A 18 -0.27 -13.80 13.40
C ASP A 18 -0.68 -13.25 12.02
N VAL A 19 -0.78 -11.92 11.87
CA VAL A 19 -1.06 -11.30 10.56
C VAL A 19 0.04 -11.63 9.54
N ASP A 20 -0.38 -12.25 8.44
CA ASP A 20 0.51 -12.63 7.35
C ASP A 20 0.80 -11.44 6.41
N THR A 21 1.87 -10.71 6.73
CA THR A 21 2.37 -9.61 5.88
C THR A 21 2.75 -10.03 4.45
N SER A 22 3.03 -11.32 4.20
CA SER A 22 3.31 -11.80 2.84
C SER A 22 2.04 -11.98 2.01
N MET A 23 0.94 -12.36 2.65
CA MET A 23 -0.39 -12.37 2.04
C MET A 23 -0.86 -10.96 1.72
N ILE A 24 -0.66 -10.00 2.64
CA ILE A 24 -0.95 -8.58 2.37
C ILE A 24 -0.14 -8.10 1.17
N ALA A 25 1.17 -8.31 1.16
CA ALA A 25 2.04 -7.90 0.06
C ALA A 25 1.59 -8.48 -1.29
N SER A 26 1.30 -9.79 -1.34
CA SER A 26 0.84 -10.45 -2.56
C SER A 26 -0.53 -9.93 -3.02
N THR A 27 -1.42 -9.62 -2.09
CA THR A 27 -2.75 -9.07 -2.40
C THR A 27 -2.64 -7.65 -2.94
N VAL A 28 -1.79 -6.81 -2.34
CA VAL A 28 -1.54 -5.44 -2.82
C VAL A 28 -0.88 -5.44 -4.20
N GLU A 29 0.09 -6.35 -4.45
CA GLU A 29 0.68 -6.50 -5.77
C GLU A 29 -0.38 -6.84 -6.84
N GLY A 30 -1.36 -7.66 -6.48
CA GLY A 30 -2.52 -7.99 -7.30
C GLY A 30 -3.53 -6.85 -7.53
N LEU A 31 -3.41 -5.72 -6.83
CA LEU A 31 -4.24 -4.52 -7.08
C LEU A 31 -3.77 -3.71 -8.29
N GLY A 32 -2.62 -4.07 -8.90
CA GLY A 32 -2.09 -3.39 -10.07
C GLY A 32 -2.97 -3.56 -11.31
N ASP A 33 -3.26 -2.44 -11.99
CA ASP A 33 -4.03 -2.38 -13.24
C ASP A 33 -3.62 -1.15 -14.09
N ASP A 34 -4.34 -0.87 -15.19
CA ASP A 34 -4.08 0.29 -16.06
C ASP A 34 -4.23 1.65 -15.34
N THR A 35 -4.96 1.70 -14.22
CA THR A 35 -5.18 2.88 -13.38
C THR A 35 -4.10 2.99 -12.29
N TYR A 36 -3.79 1.86 -11.66
CA TYR A 36 -2.85 1.75 -10.55
C TYR A 36 -1.62 0.95 -10.97
N ASN A 37 -0.59 1.64 -11.41
CA ASN A 37 0.65 1.00 -11.80
C ASN A 37 1.52 0.72 -10.56
N VAL A 38 1.25 -0.40 -9.89
CA VAL A 38 2.03 -0.88 -8.73
C VAL A 38 3.40 -1.33 -9.21
N GLN A 39 4.43 -0.56 -8.86
CA GLN A 39 5.80 -0.77 -9.33
C GLN A 39 6.59 -1.71 -8.42
N LEU A 40 6.37 -1.62 -7.11
CA LEU A 40 7.16 -2.34 -6.13
C LEU A 40 6.36 -2.54 -4.84
N VAL A 41 6.37 -3.77 -4.34
CA VAL A 41 5.84 -4.13 -3.03
C VAL A 41 6.93 -4.83 -2.24
N GLU A 42 7.28 -4.30 -1.08
CA GLU A 42 8.36 -4.82 -0.23
C GLU A 42 7.86 -5.05 1.19
N ILE A 43 8.27 -6.16 1.81
CA ILE A 43 8.08 -6.36 3.25
C ILE A 43 9.31 -5.83 3.98
N LYS A 44 9.12 -4.86 4.87
CA LYS A 44 10.22 -4.24 5.63
C LYS A 44 10.07 -4.47 7.12
N PRO A 45 11.19 -4.69 7.84
CA PRO A 45 11.16 -4.75 9.30
C PRO A 45 10.83 -3.37 9.88
N LEU A 46 9.99 -3.34 10.92
CA LEU A 46 9.70 -2.14 11.69
C LEU A 46 10.53 -2.13 12.99
N ALA A 47 10.08 -2.88 13.99
CA ALA A 47 10.74 -3.07 15.29
C ALA A 47 10.15 -4.29 16.00
N PHE A 48 10.86 -4.87 16.98
CA PHE A 48 10.36 -5.99 17.80
C PHE A 48 9.84 -7.19 17.00
N GLY A 49 10.45 -7.47 15.83
CA GLY A 49 10.01 -8.55 14.95
C GLY A 49 8.80 -8.22 14.07
N LEU A 50 8.16 -7.07 14.28
CA LEU A 50 7.07 -6.58 13.43
C LEU A 50 7.59 -6.19 12.05
N LYS A 51 6.72 -6.33 11.06
CA LYS A 51 6.96 -5.99 9.66
C LYS A 51 5.81 -5.14 9.14
N PHE A 52 6.08 -4.36 8.11
CA PHE A 52 5.08 -3.63 7.34
C PHE A 52 5.28 -3.88 5.84
N VAL A 53 4.26 -3.59 5.05
CA VAL A 53 4.35 -3.64 3.58
C VAL A 53 4.54 -2.23 3.05
N GLN A 54 5.59 -2.01 2.29
CA GLN A 54 5.85 -0.76 1.60
C GLN A 54 5.43 -0.91 0.14
N VAL A 55 4.63 0.03 -0.36
CA VAL A 55 4.03 -0.03 -1.69
C VAL A 55 4.45 1.21 -2.47
N HIS A 56 4.92 1.02 -3.70
CA HIS A 56 5.17 2.09 -4.67
C HIS A 56 4.18 1.97 -5.81
N VAL A 57 3.41 3.01 -6.05
CA VAL A 57 2.38 3.04 -7.08
C VAL A 57 2.47 4.33 -7.88
N LEU A 58 2.30 4.23 -9.19
CA LEU A 58 2.10 5.35 -10.08
C LEU A 58 0.64 5.36 -10.55
N MET A 59 0.02 6.53 -10.53
CA MET A 59 -1.34 6.71 -11.04
C MET A 59 -1.48 8.10 -11.66
N ASN A 60 -2.56 8.32 -12.40
CA ASN A 60 -2.88 9.65 -12.91
C ASN A 60 -3.21 10.60 -11.74
N ASP A 61 -2.89 11.88 -11.87
CA ASP A 61 -3.33 12.96 -10.97
C ASP A 61 -4.83 13.25 -11.16
N GLY A 62 -5.65 12.22 -10.99
CA GLY A 62 -7.11 12.28 -11.03
C GLY A 62 -7.68 12.38 -9.62
N GLU A 63 -8.75 13.17 -9.47
CA GLU A 63 -9.43 13.35 -8.18
C GLU A 63 -9.93 12.00 -7.62
N GLY A 64 -9.59 11.70 -6.37
CA GLY A 64 -10.05 10.52 -5.63
C GLY A 64 -9.35 9.19 -5.98
N LEU A 65 -8.37 9.18 -6.89
CA LEU A 65 -7.67 7.93 -7.22
C LEU A 65 -6.83 7.40 -6.05
N ALA A 66 -6.14 8.29 -5.33
CA ALA A 66 -5.35 7.94 -4.15
C ALA A 66 -6.24 7.38 -3.04
N ASP A 67 -7.31 8.10 -2.68
CA ASP A 67 -8.28 7.65 -1.67
C ASP A 67 -8.86 6.27 -2.02
N ALA A 68 -9.28 6.06 -3.27
CA ALA A 68 -9.82 4.77 -3.72
C ALA A 68 -8.80 3.63 -3.65
N PHE A 69 -7.51 3.92 -3.88
CA PHE A 69 -6.45 2.92 -3.72
C PHE A 69 -6.20 2.59 -2.24
N GLU A 70 -6.22 3.60 -1.38
CA GLU A 70 -6.12 3.44 0.08
C GLU A 70 -7.28 2.60 0.62
N GLU A 71 -8.52 2.84 0.18
CA GLU A 71 -9.67 2.03 0.56
C GLU A 71 -9.56 0.56 0.10
N LYS A 72 -9.05 0.32 -1.12
CA LYS A 72 -8.79 -1.03 -1.62
C LYS A 72 -7.77 -1.76 -0.74
N MET A 73 -6.68 -1.09 -0.36
CA MET A 73 -5.66 -1.64 0.53
C MET A 73 -6.21 -1.86 1.94
N ALA A 74 -6.99 -0.92 2.49
CA ALA A 74 -7.58 -1.02 3.82
C ALA A 74 -8.62 -2.15 3.93
N SER A 75 -9.23 -2.52 2.81
CA SER A 75 -10.18 -3.65 2.74
C SER A 75 -9.51 -5.03 2.76
N ILE A 76 -8.17 -5.10 2.67
CA ILE A 76 -7.44 -6.36 2.75
C ILE A 76 -7.45 -6.84 4.20
N SER A 77 -7.83 -8.10 4.41
CA SER A 77 -7.86 -8.71 5.75
C SER A 77 -6.48 -8.66 6.40
N GLY A 78 -6.44 -8.16 7.64
CA GLY A 78 -5.22 -7.99 8.41
C GLY A 78 -4.49 -6.67 8.16
N VAL A 79 -4.99 -5.78 7.30
CA VAL A 79 -4.51 -4.40 7.22
C VAL A 79 -5.15 -3.58 8.34
N GLY A 80 -4.33 -2.83 9.09
CA GLY A 80 -4.79 -1.94 10.16
C GLY A 80 -4.70 -0.47 9.78
N GLU A 81 -3.49 0.02 9.53
CA GLU A 81 -3.23 1.44 9.25
C GLU A 81 -2.45 1.60 7.95
N ILE A 82 -2.80 2.64 7.17
CA ILE A 82 -2.09 3.04 5.96
C ILE A 82 -1.54 4.44 6.16
N GLU A 83 -0.24 4.60 5.93
CA GLU A 83 0.46 5.88 6.03
C GLU A 83 1.05 6.26 4.67
N VAL A 84 0.90 7.52 4.27
CA VAL A 84 1.58 8.08 3.10
C VAL A 84 2.99 8.48 3.50
N ILE A 85 4.00 7.86 2.88
CA ILE A 85 5.41 8.16 3.11
C ILE A 85 5.90 9.26 2.16
N SER A 86 5.45 9.21 0.91
CA SER A 86 5.86 10.19 -0.10
C SER A 86 4.80 10.33 -1.19
N MET A 87 4.71 11.53 -1.75
CA MET A 87 3.89 11.88 -2.89
C MET A 87 4.70 12.84 -3.76
N GLY A 88 4.78 12.55 -5.05
CA GLY A 88 5.50 13.38 -6.01
C GLY A 88 4.84 13.38 -7.38
N LEU A 89 4.75 14.57 -7.98
CA LEU A 89 4.37 14.73 -9.39
C LEU A 89 5.56 14.38 -10.28
N LEU A 90 5.29 13.67 -11.37
CA LEU A 90 6.25 13.27 -12.40
C LEU A 90 6.16 14.15 -13.64
#